data_AF-D8LHE5-F1
#
_entry.id   AF-D8LHE5-F1
#
_cell.length_a   1.000
_cell.length_b   1.000
_cell.length_c   1.000
_cell.angle_alpha   90.00
_cell.angle_beta   90.00
_cell.angle_gamma   90.00
#
_symmetry.space_group_name_H-M   'P 1'
#
loop_
_entity.id
_entity.type
_entity.pdbx_description
1 polymer ?
#
loop_
_entity_poly.entity_id
_entity_poly.type
_entity_poly.pdbx_seq_one_letter_code
_entity_poly.pdbx_strand_id
1 'polypeptide(L)'
;MRGCSFAEDTDILFDRNYPPPLISLELDLKNAFQCCVLHELIWLAQAKPGSKFVEVYRHSGGGRGRIPVALQVVEEAKGIKRASVVDTATGKPWIPPDSGWLSVKFKVSRELPSIKDVLNPEAAWTAMMLIMGQESDSDRMNILRLVLRDTYVTTESGQKLIDQLSHMGIYPRDVVEMVWTRVVDANNLYEFLSHNVEHSARRDVVNILTHERFKFNWDNPTGHYRLEMQKKSHREIMMLLSMVHSREILQGKKEGRGDTSQGQNWSNFRNARMDKEPVELVETSVANLPVSGVLEFDYVSTAKVPPDCAHATDSQVQALQESLHLLPRRTFGEKTNYMLAVLQLQQAAARYYFSTPQATAVTALFGRTWDLENFDAVFATLPAGAEKQAASRLGYLNVLNPLKIARHYELNMMFPDERRLIKLLLDTSPLEKGDNLLEDHTSDLQIIDLYAGLGRLADESRPLVVRLWYCDIGIKGNVPNWAVREKLLDKFLVGGKPVPDRVLEIGRMYKRMADAGYLAKEPGLGSADIAKAHERFLKHLQEAKRTPAAAQAGRGTRRSVSVNRA
;
A
#
# COMPACT_ATOMS: atom_id res chain seq x y z
N MET A 1 44.81 -3.24 11.29
CA MET A 1 43.88 -2.19 11.76
C MET A 1 43.17 -2.72 13.00
N ARG A 2 43.41 -2.12 14.18
CA ARG A 2 42.77 -2.56 15.44
C ARG A 2 41.30 -2.17 15.40
N GLY A 3 40.43 -3.11 15.75
CA GLY A 3 38.99 -3.01 15.62
C GLY A 3 38.39 -1.82 16.37
N CYS A 4 37.60 -1.02 15.66
CA CYS A 4 36.61 -0.13 16.27
C CYS A 4 35.42 -0.98 16.72
N SER A 5 35.54 -1.63 17.87
CA SER A 5 34.38 -2.12 18.62
C SER A 5 33.75 -0.92 19.32
N PHE A 6 32.69 -0.36 18.74
CA PHE A 6 31.84 0.58 19.46
C PHE A 6 31.03 -0.23 20.47
N ALA A 7 31.16 0.09 21.76
CA ALA A 7 30.36 -0.52 22.81
C ALA A 7 28.87 -0.21 22.56
N GLU A 8 28.02 -1.24 22.68
CA GLU A 8 26.60 -1.24 22.31
C GLU A 8 25.67 -0.53 23.31
N ASP A 9 26.19 0.15 24.34
CA ASP A 9 25.39 0.77 25.40
C ASP A 9 25.31 2.29 25.26
N THR A 10 24.50 2.78 24.32
CA THR A 10 23.85 4.10 24.44
C THR A 10 22.50 4.07 23.73
N ASP A 11 21.46 4.55 24.40
CA ASP A 11 20.06 4.67 23.92
C ASP A 11 19.87 5.54 22.65
N ILE A 12 20.96 5.96 22.01
CA ILE A 12 21.00 6.80 20.80
C ILE A 12 21.87 6.10 19.76
N LEU A 13 21.46 4.92 19.31
CA LEU A 13 22.13 4.23 18.20
C LEU A 13 21.72 4.90 16.88
N PHE A 14 22.42 5.98 16.51
CA PHE A 14 22.33 6.56 15.17
C PHE A 14 22.85 5.53 14.16
N ASP A 15 21.95 4.78 13.52
CA ASP A 15 22.30 3.91 12.40
C ASP A 15 22.39 4.76 11.13
N ARG A 16 23.60 5.02 10.62
CA ARG A 16 23.85 5.79 9.38
C ARG A 16 23.12 5.24 8.15
N ASN A 17 22.91 3.94 8.06
CA ASN A 17 22.27 3.32 6.90
C ASN A 17 20.75 3.52 6.97
N TYR A 18 20.22 3.54 8.20
CA TYR A 18 18.81 3.68 8.49
C TYR A 18 18.50 4.81 9.49
N PRO A 19 19.01 6.05 9.30
CA PRO A 19 18.61 7.16 10.16
C PRO A 19 17.11 7.43 10.01
N PRO A 20 16.38 7.66 11.12
CA PRO A 20 14.98 8.07 11.13
C PRO A 20 14.64 9.17 10.11
N PRO A 21 13.41 9.24 9.57
CA PRO A 21 13.02 10.31 8.63
C PRO A 21 13.23 11.72 9.20
N LEU A 22 13.02 11.87 10.50
CA LEU A 22 13.25 13.09 11.25
C LEU A 22 14.10 12.80 12.50
N ILE A 23 15.29 13.35 12.55
CA ILE A 23 16.24 13.13 13.65
C ILE A 23 16.21 14.35 14.55
N SER A 24 15.99 14.15 15.85
CA SER A 24 16.09 15.18 16.88
C SER A 24 17.14 14.74 17.90
N LEU A 25 18.25 15.45 17.98
CA LEU A 25 19.39 15.07 18.83
C LEU A 25 19.89 16.27 19.64
N GLU A 26 20.26 16.00 20.88
CA GLU A 26 21.08 16.88 21.73
C GLU A 26 22.51 16.33 21.71
N LEU A 27 23.44 17.08 21.13
CA LEU A 27 24.82 16.67 20.88
C LEU A 27 25.78 17.50 21.74
N ASP A 28 26.55 16.83 22.60
CA ASP A 28 27.75 17.34 23.25
C ASP A 28 28.95 17.10 22.34
N LEU A 29 29.47 18.19 21.76
CA LEU A 29 30.60 18.15 20.83
C LEU A 29 31.93 17.81 21.51
N LYS A 30 31.98 17.75 22.86
CA LYS A 30 33.13 17.16 23.57
C LYS A 30 33.19 15.64 23.42
N ASN A 31 32.05 14.99 23.17
CA ASN A 31 32.00 13.56 22.91
C ASN A 31 32.35 13.30 21.44
N ALA A 32 33.46 12.61 21.19
CA ALA A 32 33.93 12.31 19.84
C ALA A 32 32.88 11.56 18.99
N PHE A 33 32.10 10.65 19.59
CA PHE A 33 31.03 9.94 18.88
C PHE A 33 29.93 10.89 18.42
N GLN A 34 29.45 11.78 19.30
CA GLN A 34 28.39 12.73 18.98
C GLN A 34 28.84 13.79 17.97
N CYS A 35 30.12 14.17 18.00
CA CYS A 35 30.75 14.98 16.96
C CYS A 35 30.76 14.26 15.60
N CYS A 36 31.14 12.98 15.57
CA CYS A 36 31.05 12.16 14.34
C CYS A 36 29.61 12.09 13.81
N VAL A 37 28.61 11.93 14.67
CA VAL A 37 27.19 11.95 14.28
C VAL A 37 26.83 13.27 13.60
N LEU A 38 27.27 14.41 14.12
CA LEU A 38 27.02 15.71 13.48
C LEU A 38 27.66 15.82 12.09
N HIS A 39 28.91 15.37 11.94
CA HIS A 39 29.59 15.35 10.65
C HIS A 39 28.88 14.45 9.63
N GLU A 40 28.32 13.32 10.08
CA GLU A 40 27.50 12.46 9.22
C GLU A 40 26.19 13.13 8.80
N LEU A 41 25.54 13.91 9.67
CA LEU A 41 24.35 14.69 9.27
C LEU A 41 24.69 15.75 8.22
N ILE A 42 25.85 16.40 8.34
CA ILE A 42 26.34 17.36 7.33
C ILE A 42 26.59 16.66 6.01
N TRP A 43 27.27 15.52 6.04
CA TRP A 43 27.50 14.71 4.85
C TRP A 43 26.17 14.27 4.20
N LEU A 44 25.20 13.82 4.98
CA LEU A 44 23.87 13.45 4.48
C LEU A 44 23.16 14.60 3.79
N ALA A 45 23.22 15.82 4.34
CA ALA A 45 22.63 17.01 3.68
C ALA A 45 23.32 17.33 2.35
N GLN A 46 24.63 17.16 2.27
CA GLN A 46 25.40 17.45 1.06
C GLN A 46 25.27 16.36 -0.02
N ALA A 47 25.19 15.10 0.40
CA ALA A 47 25.21 13.95 -0.50
C ALA A 47 23.81 13.52 -0.98
N LYS A 48 22.77 13.69 -0.15
CA LYS A 48 21.41 13.23 -0.47
C LYS A 48 20.46 14.41 -0.75
N PRO A 49 20.04 14.60 -2.01
CA PRO A 49 19.08 15.65 -2.38
C PRO A 49 17.82 15.61 -1.50
N GLY A 50 17.45 16.77 -0.97
CA GLY A 50 16.28 16.95 -0.11
C GLY A 50 16.53 16.74 1.39
N SER A 51 17.65 16.12 1.80
CA SER A 51 18.02 16.01 3.21
C SER A 51 18.48 17.37 3.71
N LYS A 52 17.98 17.83 4.86
CA LYS A 52 18.25 19.18 5.35
C LYS A 52 18.16 19.32 6.86
N PHE A 53 18.95 20.25 7.38
CA PHE A 53 18.74 20.78 8.73
C PHE A 53 17.44 21.59 8.76
N VAL A 54 16.57 21.25 9.71
CA VAL A 54 15.30 21.96 9.97
C VAL A 54 15.56 23.04 11.02
N GLU A 55 16.20 22.66 12.13
CA GLU A 55 16.56 23.56 13.22
C GLU A 55 17.93 23.17 13.78
N VAL A 56 18.74 24.18 14.09
CA VAL A 56 19.99 24.01 14.83
C VAL A 56 20.04 25.09 15.89
N TYR A 57 20.22 24.69 17.15
CA TYR A 57 20.37 25.61 18.28
C TYR A 57 21.67 25.34 19.01
N ARG A 58 22.39 26.40 19.36
CA ARG A 58 23.53 26.34 20.27
C ARG A 58 23.10 26.70 21.68
N HIS A 59 23.50 25.88 22.63
CA HIS A 59 23.31 26.16 24.04
C HIS A 59 24.50 26.99 24.54
N SER A 60 24.18 28.14 25.11
CA SER A 60 25.12 28.98 25.85
C SER A 60 24.54 29.23 27.24
N GLY A 61 25.37 29.52 28.26
CA GLY A 61 25.03 29.50 29.70
C GLY A 61 23.88 30.43 30.19
N GLY A 62 23.02 30.93 29.30
CA GLY A 62 21.78 31.62 29.60
C GLY A 62 20.67 31.51 28.54
N GLY A 63 20.81 30.67 27.48
CA GLY A 63 19.78 30.53 26.44
C GLY A 63 20.16 29.68 25.21
N ARG A 64 19.18 29.45 24.32
CA ARG A 64 19.36 28.77 23.01
C ARG A 64 19.44 29.79 21.88
N GLY A 65 20.58 29.87 21.21
CA GLY A 65 20.76 30.69 20.00
C GLY A 65 20.51 29.86 18.74
N ARG A 66 19.59 30.26 17.87
CA ARG A 66 19.35 29.56 16.60
C ARG A 66 20.50 29.85 15.62
N ILE A 67 21.05 28.79 15.02
CA ILE A 67 22.04 28.88 13.94
C ILE A 67 21.28 28.65 12.62
N PRO A 68 21.22 29.65 11.72
CA PRO A 68 20.39 29.54 10.52
C PRO A 68 21.18 28.86 9.40
N VAL A 69 21.15 27.51 9.36
CA VAL A 69 21.86 26.71 8.35
C VAL A 69 20.94 26.29 7.19
N ALA A 70 21.48 26.27 5.96
CA ALA A 70 20.78 25.75 4.79
C ALA A 70 21.74 25.09 3.80
N LEU A 71 21.23 24.24 2.91
CA LEU A 71 22.01 23.69 1.80
C LEU A 71 22.02 24.70 0.65
N GLN A 72 23.21 25.09 0.19
CA GLN A 72 23.40 25.92 -1.00
C GLN A 72 24.47 25.32 -1.91
N VAL A 73 24.37 25.60 -3.21
CA VAL A 73 25.43 25.27 -4.16
C VAL A 73 26.49 26.35 -4.05
N VAL A 74 27.67 25.97 -3.58
CA VAL A 74 28.82 26.87 -3.47
C VAL A 74 29.78 26.55 -4.62
N GLU A 75 30.28 27.60 -5.27
CA GLU A 75 31.28 27.50 -6.32
C GLU A 75 32.67 27.55 -5.67
N GLU A 76 33.41 26.44 -5.73
CA GLU A 76 34.75 26.35 -5.18
C GLU A 76 35.79 26.97 -6.14
N ALA A 77 36.98 27.26 -5.61
CA ALA A 77 38.12 27.66 -6.42
C ALA A 77 38.36 26.60 -7.51
N LYS A 78 38.32 27.01 -8.78
CA LYS A 78 38.33 26.21 -10.04
C LYS A 78 36.95 25.91 -10.68
N GLY A 79 35.87 26.53 -10.23
CA GLY A 79 34.56 26.45 -10.91
C GLY A 79 33.81 25.13 -10.69
N ILE A 80 34.22 24.35 -9.69
CA ILE A 80 33.53 23.13 -9.27
C ILE A 80 32.36 23.55 -8.38
N LYS A 81 31.15 23.20 -8.79
CA LYS A 81 29.92 23.46 -8.02
C LYS A 81 29.64 22.30 -7.09
N ARG A 82 29.60 22.55 -5.78
CA ARG A 82 29.31 21.53 -4.77
C ARG A 82 28.21 22.00 -3.82
N ALA A 83 27.31 21.10 -3.45
CA ALA A 83 26.35 21.37 -2.39
C ALA A 83 27.08 21.41 -1.04
N SER A 84 26.97 22.53 -0.33
CA SER A 84 27.51 22.70 1.02
C SER A 84 26.44 23.21 1.97
N VAL A 85 26.50 22.77 3.23
CA VAL A 85 25.74 23.39 4.31
C VAL A 85 26.40 24.73 4.61
N VAL A 86 25.64 25.81 4.52
CA VAL A 86 26.09 27.18 4.75
C VAL A 86 25.31 27.81 5.88
N ASP A 87 25.96 28.71 6.62
CA ASP A 87 25.26 29.62 7.51
C ASP A 87 24.63 30.72 6.66
N THR A 88 23.30 30.74 6.60
CA THR A 88 22.54 31.70 5.79
C THR A 88 22.70 33.15 6.24
N ALA A 89 23.14 33.40 7.48
CA ALA A 89 23.44 34.76 7.93
C ALA A 89 24.76 35.27 7.33
N THR A 90 25.73 34.39 7.09
CA THR A 90 27.08 34.77 6.62
C THR A 90 27.34 34.40 5.16
N GLY A 91 26.53 33.52 4.57
CA GLY A 91 26.72 32.95 3.24
C GLY A 91 27.93 32.01 3.12
N LYS A 92 28.62 31.72 4.23
CA LYS A 92 29.84 30.89 4.25
C LYS A 92 29.53 29.45 4.64
N PRO A 93 30.37 28.47 4.22
CA PRO A 93 30.25 27.10 4.69
C PRO A 93 30.18 27.03 6.21
N TRP A 94 29.20 26.30 6.72
CA TRP A 94 29.02 26.14 8.16
C TRP A 94 30.07 25.18 8.71
N ILE A 95 30.88 25.67 9.64
CA ILE A 95 31.86 24.88 10.37
C ILE A 95 31.26 24.61 11.76
N PRO A 96 31.05 23.33 12.14
CA PRO A 96 30.62 22.98 13.48
C PRO A 96 31.56 23.56 14.55
N PRO A 97 31.04 24.02 15.70
CA PRO A 97 31.91 24.42 16.82
C PRO A 97 32.74 23.23 17.32
N ASP A 98 33.98 23.45 17.76
CA ASP A 98 34.84 22.39 18.29
C ASP A 98 34.41 21.89 19.68
N SER A 99 33.52 22.62 20.36
CA SER A 99 32.98 22.24 21.67
C SER A 99 31.64 22.93 21.99
N GLY A 100 30.89 22.32 22.91
CA GLY A 100 29.61 22.84 23.41
C GLY A 100 28.43 21.94 23.06
N TRP A 101 27.23 22.37 23.46
CA TRP A 101 25.99 21.63 23.27
C TRP A 101 25.19 22.18 22.10
N LEU A 102 24.74 21.29 21.21
CA LEU A 102 23.88 21.60 20.07
C LEU A 102 22.59 20.78 20.11
N SER A 103 21.46 21.45 19.90
CA SER A 103 20.18 20.81 19.61
C SER A 103 19.95 20.84 18.10
N VAL A 104 19.84 19.67 17.48
CA VAL A 104 19.76 19.52 16.02
C VAL A 104 18.47 18.79 15.65
N LYS A 105 17.67 19.39 14.77
CA LYS A 105 16.60 18.72 14.04
C LYS A 105 16.98 18.60 12.57
N PHE A 106 17.01 17.38 12.08
CA PHE A 106 17.43 17.04 10.72
C PHE A 106 16.37 16.20 10.01
N LYS A 107 15.96 16.61 8.82
CA LYS A 107 15.04 15.84 7.97
C LYS A 107 15.85 15.09 6.93
N VAL A 108 15.75 13.76 6.93
CA VAL A 108 16.37 12.90 5.93
C VAL A 108 15.39 12.75 4.76
N SER A 109 15.80 13.17 3.57
CA SER A 109 15.10 12.82 2.34
C SER A 109 15.58 11.45 1.86
N ARG A 110 14.63 10.54 1.68
CA ARG A 110 14.87 9.21 1.12
C ARG A 110 13.97 9.05 -0.09
N GLU A 111 14.60 8.85 -1.24
CA GLU A 111 13.93 8.26 -2.39
C GLU A 111 13.94 6.74 -2.21
N LEU A 112 12.91 6.07 -2.72
CA LEU A 112 12.94 4.61 -2.76
C LEU A 112 14.07 4.16 -3.70
N PRO A 113 14.75 3.04 -3.37
CA PRO A 113 15.74 2.47 -4.26
C PRO A 113 15.17 2.28 -5.66
N SER A 114 15.94 2.71 -6.64
CA SER A 114 15.58 2.70 -8.05
C SER A 114 16.63 1.96 -8.86
N ILE A 115 16.37 1.78 -10.15
CA ILE A 115 17.35 1.22 -11.09
C ILE A 115 18.66 2.05 -11.09
N LYS A 116 18.61 3.34 -10.74
CA LYS A 116 19.81 4.19 -10.66
C LYS A 116 20.72 3.83 -9.47
N ASP A 117 20.15 3.21 -8.44
CA ASP A 117 20.86 2.78 -7.23
C ASP A 117 21.37 1.34 -7.35
N VAL A 118 21.06 0.68 -8.47
CA VAL A 118 21.59 -0.64 -8.80
C VAL A 118 23.09 -0.52 -9.08
N LEU A 119 23.85 -1.50 -8.59
CA LEU A 119 25.26 -1.66 -8.84
C LEU A 119 25.53 -1.63 -10.36
N ASN A 120 26.17 -0.56 -10.84
CA ASN A 120 26.49 -0.46 -12.26
C ASN A 120 27.47 -1.59 -12.67
N PRO A 121 27.52 -2.00 -13.95
CA PRO A 121 28.29 -3.18 -14.37
C PRO A 121 29.78 -3.12 -14.02
N GLU A 122 30.41 -1.94 -14.09
CA GLU A 122 31.83 -1.74 -13.75
C GLU A 122 32.08 -1.84 -12.24
N ALA A 123 31.21 -1.26 -11.43
CA ALA A 123 31.24 -1.35 -9.97
C ALA A 123 30.91 -2.78 -9.51
N ALA A 124 30.02 -3.47 -10.21
CA ALA A 124 29.71 -4.87 -9.97
C ALA A 124 30.91 -5.78 -10.25
N TRP A 125 31.61 -5.53 -11.37
CA TRP A 125 32.88 -6.19 -11.65
C TRP A 125 33.93 -5.92 -10.58
N THR A 126 34.10 -4.66 -10.17
CA THR A 126 35.06 -4.28 -9.12
C THR A 126 34.73 -4.95 -7.78
N ALA A 127 33.45 -4.94 -7.38
CA ALA A 127 32.99 -5.64 -6.19
C ALA A 127 33.25 -7.14 -6.27
N MET A 128 33.00 -7.75 -7.44
CA MET A 128 33.28 -9.17 -7.67
C MET A 128 34.76 -9.48 -7.50
N MET A 129 35.64 -8.68 -8.11
CA MET A 129 37.09 -8.85 -7.98
C MET A 129 37.56 -8.75 -6.52
N LEU A 130 36.98 -7.83 -5.74
CA LEU A 130 37.27 -7.70 -4.30
C LEU A 130 36.83 -8.91 -3.50
N ILE A 131 35.67 -9.47 -3.81
CA ILE A 131 35.15 -10.68 -3.16
C ILE A 131 36.03 -11.88 -3.55
N MET A 132 36.27 -12.08 -4.84
CA MET A 132 37.06 -13.21 -5.36
C MET A 132 38.50 -13.20 -4.85
N GLY A 133 39.07 -12.02 -4.60
CA GLY A 133 40.43 -11.86 -4.06
C GLY A 133 40.59 -12.24 -2.59
N GLN A 134 39.51 -12.55 -1.87
CA GLN A 134 39.59 -13.01 -0.48
C GLN A 134 39.95 -14.50 -0.40
N GLU A 135 40.74 -14.87 0.61
CA GLU A 135 41.20 -16.25 0.79
C GLU A 135 40.15 -17.16 1.43
N SER A 136 39.39 -16.64 2.40
CA SER A 136 38.39 -17.41 3.16
C SER A 136 36.95 -17.13 2.71
N ASP A 137 36.07 -18.13 2.82
CA ASP A 137 34.64 -17.97 2.52
C ASP A 137 33.96 -16.96 3.47
N SER A 138 34.42 -16.91 4.73
CA SER A 138 33.91 -15.93 5.70
C SER A 138 34.22 -14.51 5.27
N ASP A 139 35.43 -14.25 4.79
CA ASP A 139 35.84 -12.93 4.31
C ASP A 139 35.09 -12.55 3.03
N ARG A 140 34.90 -13.50 2.09
CA ARG A 140 34.07 -13.30 0.89
C ARG A 140 32.68 -12.83 1.26
N MET A 141 32.05 -13.52 2.22
CA MET A 141 30.70 -13.17 2.69
C MET A 141 30.66 -11.84 3.44
N ASN A 142 31.69 -11.51 4.22
CA ASN A 142 31.78 -10.21 4.90
C ASN A 142 31.96 -9.05 3.91
N ILE A 143 32.77 -9.22 2.87
CA ILE A 143 32.92 -8.23 1.79
C ILE A 143 31.62 -8.09 1.01
N LEU A 144 30.94 -9.20 0.67
CA LEU A 144 29.64 -9.14 0.01
C LEU A 144 28.61 -8.40 0.87
N ARG A 145 28.58 -8.62 2.19
CA ARG A 145 27.72 -7.87 3.13
C ARG A 145 28.04 -6.39 3.11
N LEU A 146 29.32 -6.04 3.02
CA LEU A 146 29.78 -4.65 3.00
C LEU A 146 29.41 -3.94 1.69
N VAL A 147 29.57 -4.62 0.54
CA VAL A 147 29.15 -4.10 -0.78
C VAL A 147 27.64 -3.88 -0.82
N LEU A 148 26.87 -4.90 -0.43
CA LEU A 148 25.40 -4.86 -0.43
C LEU A 148 24.83 -3.94 0.66
N ARG A 149 25.66 -3.37 1.55
CA ARG A 149 25.22 -2.47 2.59
C ARG A 149 24.62 -1.19 2.03
N ASP A 150 25.25 -0.63 1.00
CA ASP A 150 24.93 0.68 0.43
C ASP A 150 24.48 0.60 -1.04
N THR A 151 24.29 -0.61 -1.56
CA THR A 151 23.97 -0.85 -2.98
C THR A 151 22.77 -1.77 -3.12
N TYR A 152 22.12 -1.66 -4.28
CA TYR A 152 21.01 -2.52 -4.67
C TYR A 152 21.40 -3.33 -5.91
N VAL A 153 20.68 -4.41 -6.17
CA VAL A 153 20.95 -5.33 -7.30
C VAL A 153 19.66 -5.70 -7.99
N THR A 154 19.70 -6.15 -9.23
CA THR A 154 18.56 -6.84 -9.87
C THR A 154 18.64 -8.35 -9.61
N THR A 155 17.58 -9.11 -9.89
CA THR A 155 17.66 -10.58 -9.84
C THR A 155 18.67 -11.13 -10.83
N GLU A 156 18.87 -10.48 -11.99
CA GLU A 156 19.90 -10.86 -12.95
C GLU A 156 21.32 -10.68 -12.38
N SER A 157 21.60 -9.52 -11.78
CA SER A 157 22.89 -9.27 -11.11
C SER A 157 23.08 -10.18 -9.90
N GLY A 158 22.00 -10.46 -9.15
CA GLY A 158 21.98 -11.43 -8.06
C GLY A 158 22.31 -12.84 -8.53
N GLN A 159 21.79 -13.27 -9.69
CA GLN A 159 22.10 -14.57 -10.27
C GLN A 159 23.58 -14.69 -10.63
N LYS A 160 24.15 -13.65 -11.27
CA LYS A 160 25.59 -13.61 -11.57
C LYS A 160 26.45 -13.72 -10.32
N LEU A 161 26.03 -13.11 -9.20
CA LEU A 161 26.71 -13.26 -7.91
C LEU A 161 26.63 -14.70 -7.40
N ILE A 162 25.47 -15.34 -7.49
CA ILE A 162 25.29 -16.74 -7.08
C ILE A 162 26.16 -17.66 -7.93
N ASP A 163 26.12 -17.53 -9.25
CA ASP A 163 26.85 -18.41 -10.17
C ASP A 163 28.36 -18.36 -9.89
N GLN A 164 28.92 -17.15 -9.76
CA GLN A 164 30.35 -16.95 -9.47
C GLN A 164 30.76 -17.49 -8.10
N LEU A 165 29.97 -17.18 -7.06
CA LEU A 165 30.31 -17.60 -5.69
C LEU A 165 30.08 -19.10 -5.47
N SER A 166 29.12 -19.70 -6.18
CA SER A 166 28.86 -21.14 -6.17
C SER A 166 30.04 -21.91 -6.76
N HIS A 167 30.69 -21.41 -7.81
CA HIS A 167 31.94 -21.98 -8.32
C HIS A 167 33.08 -21.95 -7.29
N MET A 168 33.01 -21.06 -6.29
CA MET A 168 33.99 -20.94 -5.20
C MET A 168 33.61 -21.72 -3.93
N GLY A 169 32.49 -22.47 -3.95
CA GLY A 169 32.05 -23.30 -2.82
C GLY A 169 31.07 -22.62 -1.85
N ILE A 170 30.62 -21.39 -2.13
CA ILE A 170 29.60 -20.70 -1.33
C ILE A 170 28.22 -21.19 -1.76
N TYR A 171 27.37 -21.54 -0.81
CA TYR A 171 26.03 -22.03 -1.11
C TYR A 171 25.12 -20.90 -1.64
N PRO A 172 24.34 -21.13 -2.72
CA PRO A 172 23.39 -20.15 -3.28
C PRO A 172 22.45 -19.55 -2.22
N ARG A 173 22.01 -20.38 -1.28
CA ARG A 173 21.12 -20.01 -0.17
C ARG A 173 21.65 -18.81 0.62
N ASP A 174 22.93 -18.79 0.94
CA ASP A 174 23.52 -17.76 1.81
C ASP A 174 23.62 -16.42 1.06
N VAL A 175 23.84 -16.47 -0.25
CA VAL A 175 23.83 -15.28 -1.12
C VAL A 175 22.41 -14.74 -1.29
N VAL A 176 21.42 -15.62 -1.50
CA VAL A 176 19.99 -15.22 -1.60
C VAL A 176 19.54 -14.49 -0.35
N GLU A 177 19.94 -14.95 0.85
CA GLU A 177 19.61 -14.30 2.12
C GLU A 177 20.09 -12.84 2.18
N MET A 178 21.29 -12.59 1.67
CA MET A 178 21.91 -11.26 1.71
C MET A 178 21.32 -10.32 0.66
N VAL A 179 20.97 -10.87 -0.50
CA VAL A 179 20.43 -10.12 -1.64
C VAL A 179 18.93 -9.82 -1.50
N TRP A 180 18.16 -10.64 -0.78
CA TRP A 180 16.68 -10.61 -0.76
C TRP A 180 16.06 -9.20 -0.64
N THR A 181 16.50 -8.40 0.33
CA THR A 181 15.97 -7.04 0.59
C THR A 181 16.67 -5.94 -0.22
N ARG A 182 17.62 -6.32 -1.08
CA ARG A 182 18.40 -5.43 -1.95
C ARG A 182 18.01 -5.57 -3.42
N VAL A 183 17.10 -6.49 -3.76
CA VAL A 183 16.62 -6.72 -5.13
C VAL A 183 15.69 -5.59 -5.56
N VAL A 184 16.00 -4.94 -6.69
CA VAL A 184 15.21 -3.81 -7.17
C VAL A 184 13.92 -4.23 -7.88
N ASP A 185 14.00 -5.31 -8.64
CA ASP A 185 12.96 -5.89 -9.46
C ASP A 185 12.22 -7.01 -8.72
N ALA A 186 11.53 -6.63 -7.64
CA ALA A 186 10.86 -7.54 -6.72
C ALA A 186 9.83 -8.49 -7.36
N ASN A 187 9.35 -8.18 -8.58
CA ASN A 187 8.43 -9.06 -9.32
C ASN A 187 9.07 -10.40 -9.72
N ASN A 188 10.41 -10.46 -9.80
CA ASN A 188 11.16 -11.67 -10.18
C ASN A 188 11.64 -12.50 -8.98
N LEU A 189 11.38 -12.05 -7.74
CA LEU A 189 11.92 -12.67 -6.52
C LEU A 189 11.50 -14.13 -6.34
N TYR A 190 10.29 -14.50 -6.73
CA TYR A 190 9.80 -15.88 -6.59
C TYR A 190 10.53 -16.83 -7.54
N GLU A 191 10.71 -16.44 -8.80
CA GLU A 191 11.45 -17.22 -9.78
C GLU A 191 12.91 -17.33 -9.38
N PHE A 192 13.51 -16.21 -8.95
CA PHE A 192 14.85 -16.15 -8.41
C PHE A 192 15.06 -17.09 -7.21
N LEU A 193 14.14 -17.10 -6.24
CA LEU A 193 14.18 -18.05 -5.12
C LEU A 193 14.05 -19.49 -5.60
N SER A 194 13.11 -19.74 -6.53
CA SER A 194 12.77 -21.08 -6.96
C SER A 194 13.86 -21.74 -7.79
N HIS A 195 14.63 -20.94 -8.53
CA HIS A 195 15.78 -21.36 -9.31
C HIS A 195 16.98 -21.71 -8.41
N ASN A 196 17.19 -20.94 -7.34
CA ASN A 196 18.41 -21.06 -6.52
C ASN A 196 18.23 -21.88 -5.23
N VAL A 197 16.99 -22.11 -4.79
CA VAL A 197 16.69 -22.79 -3.52
C VAL A 197 15.62 -23.86 -3.74
N GLU A 198 16.00 -25.11 -3.43
CA GLU A 198 15.10 -26.25 -3.44
C GLU A 198 13.90 -26.07 -2.51
N HIS A 199 12.75 -26.66 -2.87
CA HIS A 199 11.50 -26.48 -2.14
C HIS A 199 11.60 -26.81 -0.65
N SER A 200 12.34 -27.87 -0.29
CA SER A 200 12.60 -28.29 1.09
C SER A 200 13.37 -27.23 1.90
N ALA A 201 14.33 -26.55 1.27
CA ALA A 201 15.21 -25.56 1.90
C ALA A 201 14.62 -24.13 1.94
N ARG A 202 13.56 -23.85 1.17
CA ARG A 202 12.90 -22.53 1.16
C ARG A 202 12.37 -22.14 2.53
N ARG A 203 11.87 -23.12 3.29
CA ARG A 203 11.38 -22.88 4.65
C ARG A 203 12.49 -22.36 5.58
N ASP A 204 13.71 -22.86 5.40
CA ASP A 204 14.84 -22.43 6.20
C ASP A 204 15.30 -21.02 5.81
N VAL A 205 15.19 -20.64 4.54
CA VAL A 205 15.41 -19.26 4.07
C VAL A 205 14.41 -18.30 4.73
N VAL A 206 13.13 -18.67 4.77
CA VAL A 206 12.09 -17.88 5.44
C VAL A 206 12.38 -17.73 6.94
N ASN A 207 12.80 -18.81 7.60
CA ASN A 207 13.12 -18.80 9.03
C ASN A 207 14.31 -17.87 9.33
N ILE A 208 15.36 -17.91 8.50
CA ILE A 208 16.55 -17.07 8.67
C ILE A 208 16.23 -15.60 8.37
N LEU A 209 15.59 -15.33 7.23
CA LEU A 209 15.23 -13.96 6.85
C LEU A 209 14.25 -13.32 7.83
N THR A 210 13.52 -14.14 8.60
CA THR A 210 12.27 -13.82 9.29
C THR A 210 11.10 -13.69 8.32
N HIS A 211 9.91 -14.09 8.78
CA HIS A 211 8.69 -14.02 7.99
C HIS A 211 8.41 -12.61 7.44
N GLU A 212 8.62 -11.57 8.25
CA GLU A 212 8.33 -10.18 7.85
C GLU A 212 9.26 -9.69 6.74
N ARG A 213 10.54 -10.02 6.82
CA ARG A 213 11.53 -9.65 5.80
C ARG A 213 11.30 -10.41 4.50
N PHE A 214 10.93 -11.69 4.61
CA PHE A 214 10.61 -12.51 3.46
C PHE A 214 9.35 -11.99 2.73
N LYS A 215 8.33 -11.63 3.51
CA LYS A 215 7.04 -11.12 3.02
C LYS A 215 7.14 -9.72 2.40
N PHE A 216 8.02 -8.87 2.92
CA PHE A 216 8.10 -7.48 2.47
C PHE A 216 8.47 -7.38 0.98
N ASN A 217 7.64 -6.66 0.23
CA ASN A 217 7.87 -6.29 -1.16
C ASN A 217 7.46 -4.83 -1.32
N TRP A 218 8.36 -3.98 -1.81
CA TRP A 218 8.09 -2.55 -1.97
C TRP A 218 7.06 -2.23 -3.06
N ASP A 219 6.81 -3.14 -4.00
CA ASP A 219 5.77 -3.03 -5.03
C ASP A 219 4.45 -3.66 -4.55
N ASN A 220 4.46 -4.37 -3.42
CA ASN A 220 3.25 -4.85 -2.77
C ASN A 220 3.38 -4.86 -1.24
N PRO A 221 3.45 -3.69 -0.60
CA PRO A 221 3.70 -3.59 0.84
C PRO A 221 2.42 -3.74 1.68
N THR A 222 1.26 -4.00 1.05
CA THR A 222 0.00 -4.10 1.77
C THR A 222 -0.05 -5.38 2.59
N GLY A 223 -0.35 -5.26 3.88
CA GLY A 223 -0.49 -6.41 4.77
C GLY A 223 -0.30 -6.09 6.24
N HIS A 224 -0.50 -7.11 7.06
CA HIS A 224 -0.24 -7.08 8.50
C HIS A 224 1.25 -7.28 8.81
N TYR A 225 1.87 -6.44 9.63
CA TYR A 225 3.27 -6.53 10.02
C TYR A 225 3.39 -6.60 11.53
N ARG A 226 4.25 -7.51 12.02
CA ARG A 226 4.66 -7.60 13.41
C ARG A 226 6.18 -7.48 13.54
N LEU A 227 6.63 -6.27 13.82
CA LEU A 227 8.04 -5.90 13.86
C LEU A 227 8.55 -5.84 15.30
N GLU A 228 9.38 -6.81 15.68
CA GLU A 228 10.23 -6.72 16.87
C GLU A 228 11.34 -5.69 16.65
N MET A 229 11.24 -4.54 17.33
CA MET A 229 12.12 -3.39 17.09
C MET A 229 13.57 -3.64 17.52
N GLN A 230 13.82 -4.63 18.37
CA GLN A 230 15.17 -5.08 18.74
C GLN A 230 15.94 -5.66 17.54
N LYS A 231 15.24 -6.28 16.60
CA LYS A 231 15.84 -6.87 15.39
C LYS A 231 16.13 -5.79 14.38
N LYS A 232 17.40 -5.68 13.97
CA LYS A 232 17.83 -4.73 12.94
C LYS A 232 17.02 -4.90 11.65
N SER A 233 16.84 -6.12 11.17
CA SER A 233 16.06 -6.43 9.95
C SER A 233 14.64 -5.88 9.99
N HIS A 234 13.98 -5.92 11.15
CA HIS A 234 12.63 -5.38 11.30
C HIS A 234 12.61 -3.85 11.29
N ARG A 235 13.62 -3.20 11.90
CA ARG A 235 13.79 -1.74 11.78
C ARG A 235 14.02 -1.34 10.33
N GLU A 236 14.80 -2.11 9.57
CA GLU A 236 15.00 -1.86 8.13
C GLU A 236 13.67 -1.90 7.35
N ILE A 237 12.82 -2.89 7.61
CA ILE A 237 11.47 -3.00 6.99
C ILE A 237 10.61 -1.78 7.34
N MET A 238 10.58 -1.37 8.62
CA MET A 238 9.83 -0.20 9.04
C MET A 238 10.28 1.06 8.29
N MET A 239 11.58 1.20 8.09
CA MET A 239 12.15 2.34 7.37
C MET A 239 11.82 2.31 5.89
N LEU A 240 11.86 1.13 5.24
CA LEU A 240 11.43 0.97 3.85
C LEU A 240 9.93 1.26 3.68
N LEU A 241 9.08 0.76 4.58
CA LEU A 241 7.65 1.08 4.60
C LEU A 241 7.41 2.58 4.76
N SER A 242 8.20 3.26 5.59
CA SER A 242 8.11 4.71 5.77
C SER A 242 8.48 5.49 4.50
N MET A 243 9.39 4.97 3.68
CA MET A 243 9.71 5.54 2.37
C MET A 243 8.55 5.36 1.38
N VAL A 244 8.00 4.14 1.28
CA VAL A 244 6.82 3.85 0.45
C VAL A 244 5.68 4.77 0.85
N HIS A 245 5.42 4.87 2.15
CA HIS A 245 4.40 5.72 2.73
C HIS A 245 4.54 7.19 2.29
N SER A 246 5.74 7.75 2.45
CA SER A 246 6.03 9.14 2.08
C SER A 246 5.79 9.39 0.59
N ARG A 247 6.23 8.46 -0.27
CA ARG A 247 5.99 8.53 -1.73
C ARG A 247 4.49 8.53 -2.05
N GLU A 248 3.75 7.61 -1.44
CA GLU A 248 2.31 7.46 -1.73
C GLU A 248 1.48 8.64 -1.24
N ILE A 249 1.80 9.25 -0.10
CA ILE A 249 1.16 10.50 0.35
C ILE A 249 1.34 11.58 -0.72
N LEU A 250 2.59 11.81 -1.13
CA LEU A 250 2.91 12.88 -2.08
C LEU A 250 2.19 12.67 -3.41
N GLN A 251 2.20 11.43 -3.91
CA GLN A 251 1.50 11.06 -5.12
C GLN A 251 -0.02 11.25 -4.99
N GLY A 252 -0.61 10.81 -3.87
CA GLY A 252 -2.06 10.95 -3.65
C GLY A 252 -2.53 12.40 -3.56
N LYS A 253 -1.74 13.26 -2.89
CA LYS A 253 -2.00 14.70 -2.85
C LYS A 253 -1.88 15.35 -4.24
N LYS A 254 -0.87 14.96 -5.02
CA LYS A 254 -0.66 15.43 -6.41
C LYS A 254 -1.81 15.03 -7.33
N GLU A 255 -2.36 13.83 -7.14
CA GLU A 255 -3.52 13.30 -7.87
C GLU A 255 -4.86 13.87 -7.38
N GLY A 256 -4.86 14.76 -6.38
CA GLY A 256 -6.07 15.37 -5.83
C GLY A 256 -7.01 14.38 -5.14
N ARG A 257 -6.48 13.29 -4.59
CA ARG A 257 -7.26 12.28 -3.87
C ARG A 257 -7.79 12.81 -2.54
N GLY A 258 -8.89 12.24 -2.07
CA GLY A 258 -9.34 12.41 -0.69
C GLY A 258 -8.50 11.58 0.28
N ASP A 259 -8.41 12.04 1.52
CA ASP A 259 -7.77 11.30 2.60
C ASP A 259 -8.66 10.12 3.06
N THR A 260 -8.15 8.90 2.92
CA THR A 260 -8.78 7.63 3.31
C THR A 260 -8.10 6.95 4.52
N SER A 261 -7.14 7.62 5.15
CA SER A 261 -6.41 7.11 6.32
C SER A 261 -7.29 6.96 7.55
N GLN A 262 -6.93 6.02 8.43
CA GLN A 262 -7.66 5.76 9.68
C GLN A 262 -7.73 6.99 10.59
N GLY A 263 -6.61 7.73 10.68
CA GLY A 263 -6.46 8.92 11.52
C GLY A 263 -6.78 10.26 10.84
N GLN A 264 -7.21 10.26 9.57
CA GLN A 264 -7.39 11.49 8.76
C GLN A 264 -6.12 12.36 8.71
N ASN A 265 -4.98 11.69 8.60
CA ASN A 265 -3.64 12.26 8.62
C ASN A 265 -2.81 11.83 7.39
N TRP A 266 -3.47 11.28 6.37
CA TRP A 266 -2.87 10.63 5.20
C TRP A 266 -1.99 9.40 5.50
N SER A 267 -2.00 8.89 6.74
CA SER A 267 -1.20 7.72 7.12
C SER A 267 -1.72 6.44 6.45
N ASN A 268 -0.81 5.68 5.83
CA ASN A 268 -1.11 4.34 5.30
C ASN A 268 -1.05 3.26 6.39
N PHE A 269 -0.57 3.62 7.59
CA PHE A 269 -0.51 2.74 8.74
C PHE A 269 -1.86 2.73 9.46
N ARG A 270 -2.37 1.54 9.74
CA ARG A 270 -3.66 1.32 10.41
C ARG A 270 -3.47 0.34 11.56
N ASN A 271 -4.37 0.41 12.54
CA ASN A 271 -4.41 -0.50 13.69
C ASN A 271 -3.06 -0.63 14.42
N ALA A 272 -2.28 0.45 14.42
CA ALA A 272 -0.91 0.43 14.91
C ALA A 272 -0.86 0.37 16.44
N ARG A 273 -0.01 -0.53 16.96
CA ARG A 273 0.17 -0.80 18.38
C ARG A 273 1.64 -1.01 18.70
N MET A 274 2.11 -0.40 19.78
CA MET A 274 3.42 -0.66 20.37
C MET A 274 3.19 -1.41 21.68
N ASP A 275 3.71 -2.63 21.79
CA ASP A 275 3.54 -3.50 22.96
C ASP A 275 2.06 -3.63 23.40
N LYS A 276 1.18 -3.75 22.40
CA LYS A 276 -0.30 -3.84 22.48
C LYS A 276 -1.03 -2.51 22.72
N GLU A 277 -0.32 -1.45 23.09
CA GLU A 277 -0.90 -0.12 23.29
C GLU A 277 -1.06 0.62 21.96
N PRO A 278 -2.22 1.24 21.67
CA PRO A 278 -2.43 1.99 20.43
C PRO A 278 -1.39 3.11 20.25
N VAL A 279 -0.82 3.19 19.05
CA VAL A 279 0.12 4.26 18.68
C VAL A 279 -0.24 4.83 17.32
N GLU A 280 -0.10 6.13 17.16
CA GLU A 280 -0.27 6.78 15.86
C GLU A 280 1.06 6.82 15.12
N LEU A 281 1.13 6.19 13.94
CA LEU A 281 2.32 6.20 13.09
C LEU A 281 2.22 7.32 12.05
N VAL A 282 2.89 8.43 12.36
CA VAL A 282 3.07 9.61 11.51
C VAL A 282 4.58 9.90 11.38
N GLU A 283 4.98 10.76 10.44
CA GLU A 283 6.41 11.03 10.14
C GLU A 283 7.25 11.31 11.40
N THR A 284 6.71 12.06 12.37
CA THR A 284 7.39 12.40 13.62
C THR A 284 7.46 11.25 14.62
N SER A 285 6.43 10.42 14.74
CA SER A 285 6.40 9.31 15.70
C SER A 285 7.19 8.12 15.20
N VAL A 286 7.12 7.81 13.91
CA VAL A 286 7.96 6.80 13.24
C VAL A 286 9.43 7.09 13.49
N ALA A 287 9.81 8.37 13.48
CA ALA A 287 11.19 8.75 13.64
C ALA A 287 11.71 8.61 15.09
N ASN A 288 10.81 8.56 16.07
CA ASN A 288 11.10 8.40 17.49
C ASN A 288 10.65 7.02 18.02
N LEU A 289 10.48 6.03 17.13
CA LEU A 289 10.12 4.69 17.57
C LEU A 289 11.21 4.10 18.48
N PRO A 290 10.82 3.42 19.57
CA PRO A 290 11.78 2.78 20.45
C PRO A 290 12.57 1.70 19.71
N VAL A 291 13.82 1.50 20.15
CA VAL A 291 14.72 0.47 19.60
C VAL A 291 14.39 -0.94 20.11
N SER A 292 13.42 -1.07 21.00
CA SER A 292 12.98 -2.32 21.61
C SER A 292 11.45 -2.38 21.71
N GLY A 293 10.91 -3.58 21.95
CA GLY A 293 9.46 -3.85 21.97
C GLY A 293 8.90 -4.36 20.64
N VAL A 294 7.59 -4.55 20.58
CA VAL A 294 6.87 -5.13 19.44
C VAL A 294 5.93 -4.09 18.84
N LEU A 295 6.19 -3.72 17.60
CA LEU A 295 5.34 -2.85 16.79
C LEU A 295 4.47 -3.69 15.86
N GLU A 296 3.15 -3.63 16.02
CA GLU A 296 2.16 -4.33 15.21
C GLU A 296 1.28 -3.32 14.46
N PHE A 297 1.07 -3.50 13.16
CA PHE A 297 0.19 -2.63 12.37
C PHE A 297 -0.26 -3.31 11.07
N ASP A 298 -1.29 -2.75 10.44
CA ASP A 298 -1.67 -3.06 9.06
C ASP A 298 -1.22 -1.91 8.15
N TYR A 299 -0.44 -2.21 7.12
CA TYR A 299 -0.06 -1.26 6.09
C TYR A 299 -0.99 -1.41 4.90
N VAL A 300 -1.53 -0.30 4.39
CA VAL A 300 -2.38 -0.27 3.19
C VAL A 300 -1.75 0.62 2.14
N SER A 301 -1.25 0.01 1.06
CA SER A 301 -0.79 0.79 -0.09
C SER A 301 -1.98 1.44 -0.78
N THR A 302 -1.85 2.72 -1.07
CA THR A 302 -2.84 3.49 -1.86
C THR A 302 -2.33 3.74 -3.28
N ALA A 303 -1.22 3.12 -3.67
CA ALA A 303 -0.74 3.16 -5.04
C ALA A 303 -1.73 2.45 -5.96
N LYS A 304 -2.10 3.11 -7.07
CA LYS A 304 -2.92 2.50 -8.11
C LYS A 304 -2.05 1.80 -9.13
N VAL A 305 -2.56 0.70 -9.65
CA VAL A 305 -1.95 0.04 -10.81
C VAL A 305 -2.04 1.00 -12.02
N PRO A 306 -0.98 1.17 -12.83
CA PRO A 306 -0.97 2.11 -13.96
C PRO A 306 -1.98 1.77 -15.07
N PRO A 307 -2.65 2.77 -15.71
CA PRO A 307 -3.60 2.65 -16.84
C PRO A 307 -3.28 1.53 -17.86
N ASP A 308 -2.02 1.42 -18.23
CA ASP A 308 -1.54 0.57 -19.34
C ASP A 308 -0.96 -0.77 -18.87
N CYS A 309 -1.18 -1.16 -17.61
CA CYS A 309 -0.65 -2.40 -17.07
C CYS A 309 -1.31 -3.62 -17.74
N ALA A 310 -0.50 -4.59 -18.15
CA ALA A 310 -0.99 -5.84 -18.71
C ALA A 310 -1.86 -6.58 -17.68
N HIS A 311 -3.06 -6.98 -18.10
CA HIS A 311 -3.94 -7.79 -17.27
C HIS A 311 -3.52 -9.25 -17.35
N ALA A 312 -3.63 -9.97 -16.22
CA ALA A 312 -3.49 -11.41 -16.24
C ALA A 312 -4.62 -12.01 -17.09
N THR A 313 -4.25 -12.72 -18.15
CA THR A 313 -5.17 -13.47 -19.01
C THR A 313 -5.71 -14.69 -18.27
N ASP A 314 -6.88 -15.19 -18.69
CA ASP A 314 -7.47 -16.42 -18.13
C ASP A 314 -6.49 -17.60 -18.21
N SER A 315 -5.73 -17.71 -19.30
CA SER A 315 -4.69 -18.71 -19.46
C SER A 315 -3.54 -18.55 -18.46
N GLN A 316 -3.12 -17.32 -18.15
CA GLN A 316 -2.07 -17.08 -17.14
C GLN A 316 -2.59 -17.37 -15.73
N VAL A 317 -3.84 -17.01 -15.46
CA VAL A 317 -4.51 -17.31 -14.19
C VAL A 317 -4.69 -18.82 -14.02
N GLN A 318 -5.05 -19.53 -15.08
CA GLN A 318 -5.14 -20.98 -15.09
C GLN A 318 -3.76 -21.65 -14.95
N ALA A 319 -2.74 -21.19 -15.67
CA ALA A 319 -1.38 -21.68 -15.53
C ALA A 319 -0.84 -21.45 -14.10
N LEU A 320 -1.15 -20.29 -13.51
CA LEU A 320 -0.85 -20.00 -12.11
C LEU A 320 -1.59 -20.98 -11.20
N GLN A 321 -2.88 -21.22 -11.44
CA GLN A 321 -3.64 -22.23 -10.70
C GLN A 321 -3.04 -23.62 -10.81
N GLU A 322 -2.65 -24.05 -12.00
CA GLU A 322 -2.02 -25.35 -12.23
C GLU A 322 -0.67 -25.45 -11.53
N SER A 323 0.16 -24.40 -11.63
CA SER A 323 1.46 -24.31 -10.94
C SER A 323 1.33 -24.29 -9.42
N LEU A 324 0.22 -23.75 -8.92
CA LEU A 324 -0.16 -23.72 -7.52
C LEU A 324 -1.14 -24.86 -7.20
N HIS A 325 -1.31 -25.88 -8.04
CA HIS A 325 -2.20 -27.03 -7.83
C HIS A 325 -3.63 -26.69 -7.31
N LEU A 326 -4.24 -25.61 -7.81
CA LEU A 326 -5.59 -25.18 -7.50
C LEU A 326 -6.63 -25.87 -8.40
N LEU A 327 -7.77 -26.24 -7.82
CA LEU A 327 -8.88 -26.81 -8.58
C LEU A 327 -9.75 -25.69 -9.20
N PRO A 328 -10.02 -25.70 -10.51
CA PRO A 328 -10.95 -24.76 -11.12
C PRO A 328 -12.37 -25.04 -10.62
N ARG A 329 -13.10 -24.02 -10.16
CA ARG A 329 -14.53 -24.11 -9.85
C ARG A 329 -15.34 -23.30 -10.85
N ARG A 330 -16.22 -24.01 -11.58
CA ARG A 330 -17.27 -23.58 -12.53
C ARG A 330 -16.86 -22.51 -13.54
N THR A 331 -17.16 -22.77 -14.81
CA THR A 331 -17.06 -21.79 -15.88
C THR A 331 -18.09 -20.68 -15.67
N PHE A 332 -17.63 -19.43 -15.62
CA PHE A 332 -18.50 -18.25 -15.65
C PHE A 332 -18.18 -17.44 -16.92
N GLY A 333 -19.03 -16.47 -17.29
CA GLY A 333 -18.91 -15.73 -18.54
C GLY A 333 -17.72 -14.76 -18.60
N GLU A 334 -17.41 -14.21 -19.78
CA GLU A 334 -16.20 -13.42 -20.07
C GLU A 334 -15.93 -12.21 -19.13
N LYS A 335 -16.95 -11.53 -18.60
CA LYS A 335 -16.77 -10.48 -17.58
C LYS A 335 -16.63 -11.03 -16.15
N THR A 336 -17.16 -12.23 -15.92
CA THR A 336 -17.07 -12.97 -14.67
C THR A 336 -15.71 -13.66 -14.52
N ASN A 337 -14.94 -13.80 -15.60
CA ASN A 337 -13.58 -14.35 -15.58
C ASN A 337 -12.61 -13.48 -14.76
N TYR A 338 -12.73 -12.15 -14.79
CA TYR A 338 -11.96 -11.26 -13.91
C TYR A 338 -12.33 -11.40 -12.43
N MET A 339 -13.63 -11.56 -12.12
CA MET A 339 -14.10 -11.89 -10.77
C MET A 339 -13.59 -13.27 -10.32
N LEU A 340 -13.50 -14.23 -11.24
CA LEU A 340 -12.97 -15.58 -10.99
C LEU A 340 -11.48 -15.55 -10.72
N ALA A 341 -10.71 -14.74 -11.47
CA ALA A 341 -9.27 -14.60 -11.28
C ALA A 341 -8.94 -14.09 -9.87
N VAL A 342 -9.69 -13.10 -9.37
CA VAL A 342 -9.56 -12.59 -7.99
C VAL A 342 -9.99 -13.64 -6.95
N LEU A 343 -11.07 -14.39 -7.20
CA LEU A 343 -11.55 -15.50 -6.35
C LEU A 343 -10.61 -16.71 -6.30
N GLN A 344 -9.94 -17.00 -7.40
CA GLN A 344 -9.01 -18.10 -7.53
C GLN A 344 -7.64 -17.73 -6.97
N LEU A 345 -7.20 -16.47 -7.12
CA LEU A 345 -6.08 -15.92 -6.36
C LEU A 345 -6.38 -15.86 -4.84
N GLN A 346 -7.61 -15.51 -4.45
CA GLN A 346 -8.10 -15.57 -3.06
C GLN A 346 -7.95 -16.98 -2.46
N GLN A 347 -8.27 -18.02 -3.24
CA GLN A 347 -8.08 -19.41 -2.81
C GLN A 347 -6.61 -19.86 -2.90
N ALA A 348 -5.82 -19.37 -3.87
CA ALA A 348 -4.37 -19.58 -3.98
C ALA A 348 -3.64 -19.17 -2.72
N ALA A 349 -3.84 -17.92 -2.31
CA ALA A 349 -3.21 -17.34 -1.14
C ALA A 349 -3.76 -17.94 0.17
N ALA A 350 -5.00 -18.44 0.18
CA ALA A 350 -5.59 -19.12 1.33
C ALA A 350 -5.20 -20.61 1.47
N ARG A 351 -4.81 -21.31 0.39
CA ARG A 351 -4.47 -22.74 0.42
C ARG A 351 -2.97 -23.05 0.33
N TYR A 352 -2.18 -22.29 -0.45
CA TYR A 352 -0.86 -22.77 -0.88
C TYR A 352 0.34 -22.22 -0.12
N TYR A 353 0.22 -21.05 0.52
CA TYR A 353 1.37 -20.46 1.20
C TYR A 353 1.33 -20.63 2.72
N PHE A 354 0.15 -20.62 3.35
CA PHE A 354 -0.04 -20.99 4.75
C PHE A 354 -1.47 -21.48 4.96
N SER A 355 -1.77 -22.09 6.10
CA SER A 355 -3.12 -22.13 6.68
C SER A 355 -3.58 -20.69 7.02
N THR A 356 -3.70 -19.83 6.00
CA THR A 356 -3.90 -18.38 6.16
C THR A 356 -5.39 -18.06 6.04
N PRO A 357 -5.96 -17.27 6.98
CA PRO A 357 -7.33 -16.78 6.85
C PRO A 357 -7.55 -16.03 5.52
N GLN A 358 -8.71 -16.22 4.88
CA GLN A 358 -9.08 -15.58 3.60
C GLN A 358 -8.90 -14.06 3.59
N ALA A 359 -9.09 -13.41 4.74
CA ALA A 359 -8.88 -11.97 4.90
C ALA A 359 -7.42 -11.55 4.63
N THR A 360 -6.45 -12.37 5.02
CA THR A 360 -5.02 -12.10 4.77
C THR A 360 -4.70 -12.15 3.28
N ALA A 361 -5.27 -13.11 2.55
CA ALA A 361 -5.15 -13.19 1.10
C ALA A 361 -5.71 -11.94 0.41
N VAL A 362 -6.94 -11.54 0.74
CA VAL A 362 -7.58 -10.34 0.18
C VAL A 362 -6.77 -9.09 0.48
N THR A 363 -6.28 -8.95 1.71
CA THR A 363 -5.44 -7.82 2.12
C THR A 363 -4.16 -7.76 1.27
N ALA A 364 -3.46 -8.89 1.11
CA ALA A 364 -2.21 -8.93 0.35
C ALA A 364 -2.39 -8.63 -1.14
N LEU A 365 -3.57 -8.91 -1.71
CA LEU A 365 -3.85 -8.70 -3.14
C LEU A 365 -4.47 -7.34 -3.46
N PHE A 366 -4.90 -6.62 -2.44
CA PHE A 366 -5.55 -5.32 -2.61
C PHE A 366 -4.72 -4.35 -3.44
N GLY A 367 -3.42 -4.19 -3.13
CA GLY A 367 -2.51 -3.29 -3.86
C GLY A 367 -2.25 -3.67 -5.31
N ARG A 368 -2.64 -4.88 -5.75
CA ARG A 368 -2.53 -5.36 -7.14
C ARG A 368 -3.88 -5.43 -7.85
N THR A 369 -4.95 -4.97 -7.20
CA THR A 369 -6.28 -4.99 -7.80
C THR A 369 -6.43 -3.85 -8.79
N TRP A 370 -6.63 -4.22 -10.05
CA TRP A 370 -6.92 -3.28 -11.15
C TRP A 370 -8.29 -2.63 -11.02
N ASP A 371 -9.28 -3.47 -10.73
CA ASP A 371 -10.71 -3.18 -10.75
C ASP A 371 -11.21 -2.90 -9.33
N LEU A 372 -10.72 -1.79 -8.77
CA LEU A 372 -11.13 -1.34 -7.43
C LEU A 372 -12.63 -1.00 -7.37
N GLU A 373 -13.22 -0.59 -8.50
CA GLU A 373 -14.63 -0.24 -8.57
C GLU A 373 -15.60 -1.43 -8.42
N ASN A 374 -15.11 -2.66 -8.63
CA ASN A 374 -15.86 -3.89 -8.38
C ASN A 374 -15.34 -4.68 -7.15
N PHE A 375 -14.52 -4.06 -6.29
CA PHE A 375 -13.99 -4.72 -5.10
C PHE A 375 -15.08 -5.17 -4.11
N ASP A 376 -16.27 -4.56 -4.16
CA ASP A 376 -17.45 -4.98 -3.41
C ASP A 376 -17.85 -6.45 -3.68
N ALA A 377 -17.66 -6.92 -4.90
CA ALA A 377 -17.94 -8.30 -5.27
C ALA A 377 -17.02 -9.30 -4.54
N VAL A 378 -15.79 -8.89 -4.24
CA VAL A 378 -14.83 -9.68 -3.45
C VAL A 378 -15.37 -9.88 -2.05
N PHE A 379 -15.84 -8.82 -1.39
CA PHE A 379 -16.43 -8.93 -0.05
C PHE A 379 -17.68 -9.78 -0.02
N ALA A 380 -18.57 -9.68 -1.01
CA ALA A 380 -19.77 -10.49 -1.07
C ALA A 380 -19.51 -12.02 -1.15
N THR A 381 -18.29 -12.43 -1.49
CA THR A 381 -17.90 -13.86 -1.54
C THR A 381 -17.24 -14.36 -0.26
N LEU A 382 -16.84 -13.46 0.63
CA LEU A 382 -16.18 -13.81 1.88
C LEU A 382 -17.21 -14.20 2.94
N PRO A 383 -16.89 -15.15 3.83
CA PRO A 383 -17.61 -15.30 5.09
C PRO A 383 -17.56 -14.01 5.90
N ALA A 384 -18.62 -13.68 6.63
CA ALA A 384 -18.76 -12.43 7.38
C ALA A 384 -17.55 -12.12 8.29
N GLY A 385 -16.96 -13.13 8.95
CA GLY A 385 -15.76 -12.93 9.77
C GLY A 385 -14.52 -12.53 8.98
N ALA A 386 -14.32 -13.09 7.79
CA ALA A 386 -13.20 -12.76 6.91
C ALA A 386 -13.40 -11.40 6.23
N GLU A 387 -14.64 -11.08 5.83
CA GLU A 387 -15.03 -9.77 5.33
C GLU A 387 -14.72 -8.68 6.36
N LYS A 388 -15.16 -8.86 7.61
CA LYS A 388 -14.90 -7.94 8.72
C LYS A 388 -13.41 -7.73 8.95
N GLN A 389 -12.62 -8.81 8.97
CA GLN A 389 -11.17 -8.72 9.17
C GLN A 389 -10.48 -8.02 7.99
N ALA A 390 -10.93 -8.23 6.76
CA ALA A 390 -10.37 -7.54 5.60
C ALA A 390 -10.75 -6.05 5.60
N ALA A 391 -12.00 -5.71 5.95
CA ALA A 391 -12.47 -4.34 6.06
C ALA A 391 -11.74 -3.57 7.18
N SER A 392 -11.50 -4.18 8.34
CA SER A 392 -10.76 -3.52 9.43
C SER A 392 -9.29 -3.27 9.09
N ARG A 393 -8.66 -4.18 8.33
CA ARG A 393 -7.26 -4.03 7.87
C ARG A 393 -7.12 -3.00 6.77
N LEU A 394 -7.98 -3.06 5.75
CA LEU A 394 -7.90 -2.18 4.58
C LEU A 394 -8.53 -0.81 4.83
N GLY A 395 -9.56 -0.74 5.67
CA GLY A 395 -10.37 0.44 5.90
C GLY A 395 -11.46 0.64 4.86
N TYR A 396 -12.69 0.91 5.30
CA TYR A 396 -13.83 1.04 4.39
C TYR A 396 -13.66 2.14 3.33
N LEU A 397 -12.99 3.24 3.65
CA LEU A 397 -12.76 4.33 2.68
C LEU A 397 -11.81 3.93 1.52
N ASN A 398 -10.99 2.89 1.70
CA ASN A 398 -10.12 2.36 0.65
C ASN A 398 -10.82 1.36 -0.28
N VAL A 399 -11.79 0.62 0.25
CA VAL A 399 -12.41 -0.54 -0.42
C VAL A 399 -13.82 -0.29 -0.94
N LEU A 400 -14.51 0.73 -0.41
CA LEU A 400 -15.90 1.02 -0.77
C LEU A 400 -15.99 1.80 -2.08
N ASN A 401 -16.89 1.37 -2.96
CA ASN A 401 -17.35 2.15 -4.09
C ASN A 401 -18.65 2.88 -3.71
N PRO A 402 -18.67 4.22 -3.62
CA PRO A 402 -19.88 4.96 -3.22
C PRO A 402 -21.03 4.83 -4.24
N LEU A 403 -20.76 4.39 -5.48
CA LEU A 403 -21.83 4.05 -6.44
C LEU A 403 -22.60 2.78 -6.01
N LYS A 404 -21.97 1.90 -5.24
CA LYS A 404 -22.49 0.62 -4.72
C LYS A 404 -22.40 0.56 -3.19
N ILE A 405 -23.06 1.51 -2.53
CA ILE A 405 -22.98 1.70 -1.08
C ILE A 405 -23.76 0.63 -0.27
N ALA A 406 -24.56 -0.20 -0.92
CA ALA A 406 -25.44 -1.16 -0.27
C ALA A 406 -24.64 -2.30 0.38
N ARG A 407 -24.69 -2.41 1.71
CA ARG A 407 -24.20 -3.56 2.50
C ARG A 407 -24.60 -3.42 3.96
N HIS A 408 -24.36 -4.48 4.73
CA HIS A 408 -24.31 -4.43 6.18
C HIS A 408 -22.94 -3.89 6.64
N TYR A 409 -22.98 -2.88 7.49
CA TYR A 409 -21.80 -2.22 8.04
C TYR A 409 -21.71 -2.49 9.54
N GLU A 410 -20.53 -2.88 9.99
CA GLU A 410 -20.16 -2.90 11.39
C GLU A 410 -18.99 -1.91 11.57
N LEU A 411 -19.26 -0.78 12.22
CA LEU A 411 -18.39 0.39 12.29
C LEU A 411 -18.07 0.73 13.76
N ASN A 412 -16.79 0.73 14.12
CA ASN A 412 -16.28 1.05 15.43
C ASN A 412 -16.01 2.55 15.56
N MET A 413 -16.71 3.19 16.50
CA MET A 413 -16.58 4.63 16.75
C MET A 413 -15.25 5.03 17.40
N MET A 414 -14.36 4.11 17.74
CA MET A 414 -12.99 4.46 18.12
C MET A 414 -12.19 5.02 16.94
N PHE A 415 -12.51 4.60 15.71
CA PHE A 415 -11.72 4.94 14.52
C PHE A 415 -12.30 6.15 13.78
N PRO A 416 -11.52 7.23 13.56
CA PRO A 416 -12.00 8.45 12.89
C PRO A 416 -12.53 8.24 11.46
N ASP A 417 -11.96 7.32 10.69
CA ASP A 417 -12.41 7.03 9.33
C ASP A 417 -13.74 6.28 9.28
N GLU A 418 -13.97 5.37 10.23
CA GLU A 418 -15.25 4.67 10.36
C GLU A 418 -16.35 5.63 10.85
N ARG A 419 -16.05 6.54 11.79
CA ARG A 419 -16.96 7.63 12.17
C ARG A 419 -17.29 8.54 10.98
N ARG A 420 -16.29 8.86 10.15
CA ARG A 420 -16.49 9.61 8.91
C ARG A 420 -17.40 8.85 7.96
N LEU A 421 -17.25 7.54 7.82
CA LEU A 421 -18.15 6.73 7.01
C LEU A 421 -19.58 6.75 7.54
N ILE A 422 -19.80 6.60 8.86
CA ILE A 422 -21.12 6.74 9.48
C ILE A 422 -21.75 8.08 9.07
N LYS A 423 -21.02 9.18 9.25
CA LYS A 423 -21.48 10.52 8.85
C LYS A 423 -21.81 10.60 7.37
N LEU A 424 -20.99 10.02 6.49
CA LEU A 424 -21.26 9.99 5.05
C LEU A 424 -22.56 9.24 4.72
N LEU A 425 -22.81 8.10 5.37
CA LEU A 425 -24.03 7.32 5.17
C LEU A 425 -25.28 8.11 5.63
N LEU A 426 -25.21 8.77 6.80
CA LEU A 426 -26.27 9.62 7.34
C LEU A 426 -26.51 10.88 6.50
N ASP A 427 -25.46 11.51 5.98
CA ASP A 427 -25.59 12.68 5.09
C ASP A 427 -26.18 12.29 3.71
N THR A 428 -25.92 11.06 3.25
CA THR A 428 -26.37 10.58 1.93
C THR A 428 -27.81 10.08 1.96
N SER A 429 -28.20 9.36 3.01
CA SER A 429 -29.54 8.76 3.14
C SER A 429 -30.71 9.72 2.88
N PRO A 430 -30.77 10.95 3.44
CA PRO A 430 -31.89 11.87 3.22
C PRO A 430 -31.88 12.55 1.84
N LEU A 431 -30.76 12.48 1.11
CA LEU A 431 -30.63 13.00 -0.25
C LEU A 431 -31.08 11.99 -1.32
N GLU A 432 -31.27 10.74 -0.91
CA GLU A 432 -31.80 9.63 -1.71
C GLU A 432 -33.27 9.38 -1.35
N LYS A 433 -34.06 8.84 -2.28
CA LYS A 433 -35.48 8.53 -2.00
C LYS A 433 -35.58 7.15 -1.34
N GLY A 434 -36.54 6.96 -0.44
CA GLY A 434 -36.81 5.68 0.21
C GLY A 434 -36.15 5.52 1.58
N ASP A 435 -36.43 4.41 2.25
CA ASP A 435 -35.82 4.07 3.54
C ASP A 435 -34.49 3.35 3.30
N ASN A 436 -33.44 4.14 3.14
CA ASN A 436 -32.13 3.66 2.70
C ASN A 436 -31.27 3.09 3.82
N LEU A 437 -31.53 3.49 5.07
CA LEU A 437 -30.82 3.02 6.24
C LEU A 437 -31.76 2.20 7.12
N LEU A 438 -31.37 0.96 7.37
CA LEU A 438 -32.04 0.05 8.30
C LEU A 438 -31.18 -0.16 9.53
N GLU A 439 -31.85 -0.19 10.67
CA GLU A 439 -31.21 -0.41 11.96
C GLU A 439 -30.96 -1.89 12.21
N ASP A 440 -29.79 -2.20 12.77
CA ASP A 440 -29.51 -3.49 13.35
C ASP A 440 -29.75 -3.41 14.87
N HIS A 441 -30.67 -4.24 15.38
CA HIS A 441 -31.02 -4.30 16.81
C HIS A 441 -29.85 -4.69 17.73
N THR A 442 -28.76 -5.21 17.16
CA THR A 442 -27.52 -5.50 17.89
C THR A 442 -26.54 -4.33 17.90
N SER A 443 -26.88 -3.20 17.28
CA SER A 443 -26.08 -1.96 17.31
C SER A 443 -26.06 -1.34 18.71
N ASP A 444 -24.91 -0.81 19.13
CA ASP A 444 -24.80 -0.11 20.41
C ASP A 444 -25.49 1.27 20.41
N LEU A 445 -25.72 1.82 19.21
CA LEU A 445 -26.40 3.11 19.00
C LEU A 445 -27.50 2.96 17.95
N GLN A 446 -28.64 3.60 18.21
CA GLN A 446 -29.74 3.66 17.26
C GLN A 446 -29.51 4.76 16.23
N ILE A 447 -30.15 4.63 15.05
CA ILE A 447 -30.02 5.61 13.97
C ILE A 447 -30.47 7.01 14.43
N ILE A 448 -31.51 7.09 15.27
CA ILE A 448 -32.00 8.37 15.80
C ILE A 448 -30.97 9.07 16.68
N ASP A 449 -30.24 8.32 17.51
CA ASP A 449 -29.16 8.85 18.35
C ASP A 449 -28.00 9.36 17.51
N LEU A 450 -27.70 8.67 16.40
CA LEU A 450 -26.66 9.10 15.46
C LEU A 450 -27.03 10.42 14.77
N TYR A 451 -28.30 10.61 14.36
CA TYR A 451 -28.75 11.89 13.82
C TYR A 451 -28.74 13.01 14.87
N ALA A 452 -29.17 12.73 16.10
CA ALA A 452 -29.11 13.70 17.20
C ALA A 452 -27.65 14.09 17.54
N GLY A 453 -26.72 13.16 17.35
CA GLY A 453 -25.28 13.34 17.57
C GLY A 453 -24.48 13.76 16.34
N LEU A 454 -25.09 14.02 15.18
CA LEU A 454 -24.40 14.12 13.88
C LEU A 454 -23.22 15.11 13.89
N GLY A 455 -23.38 16.26 14.55
CA GLY A 455 -22.33 17.28 14.66
C GLY A 455 -21.13 16.88 15.52
N ARG A 456 -21.28 15.87 16.40
CA ARG A 456 -20.25 15.38 17.33
C ARG A 456 -19.63 14.06 16.88
N LEU A 457 -20.25 13.35 15.93
CA LEU A 457 -19.79 12.05 15.44
C LEU A 457 -18.37 12.09 14.89
N ALA A 458 -17.91 13.17 14.28
CA ALA A 458 -16.53 13.22 13.76
C ALA A 458 -15.49 13.21 14.89
N ASP A 459 -15.79 13.88 16.01
CA ASP A 459 -14.81 14.27 17.00
C ASP A 459 -14.83 13.38 18.25
N GLU A 460 -15.97 12.77 18.58
CA GLU A 460 -16.11 11.96 19.78
C GLU A 460 -15.72 10.49 19.54
N SER A 461 -14.53 10.11 20.02
CA SER A 461 -14.11 8.70 20.08
C SER A 461 -14.83 7.97 21.21
N ARG A 462 -15.52 6.88 20.89
CA ARG A 462 -16.22 6.04 21.87
C ARG A 462 -16.04 4.55 21.56
N PRO A 463 -15.92 3.66 22.57
CA PRO A 463 -15.80 2.23 22.38
C PRO A 463 -17.16 1.58 22.07
N LEU A 464 -17.87 2.11 21.08
CA LEU A 464 -19.18 1.67 20.63
C LEU A 464 -19.10 1.19 19.19
N VAL A 465 -19.87 0.16 18.87
CA VAL A 465 -19.99 -0.41 17.53
C VAL A 465 -21.37 -0.11 16.98
N VAL A 466 -21.38 0.62 15.87
CA VAL A 466 -22.58 0.95 15.09
C VAL A 466 -22.77 -0.12 14.04
N ARG A 467 -23.94 -0.77 14.06
CA ARG A 467 -24.36 -1.75 13.06
C ARG A 467 -25.56 -1.21 12.30
N LEU A 468 -25.43 -1.10 10.98
CA LEU A 468 -26.49 -0.59 10.12
C LEU A 468 -26.45 -1.28 8.76
N TRP A 469 -27.59 -1.32 8.10
CA TRP A 469 -27.69 -1.82 6.73
C TRP A 469 -28.10 -0.68 5.80
N TYR A 470 -27.26 -0.40 4.80
CA TYR A 470 -27.65 0.45 3.69
C TYR A 470 -28.33 -0.38 2.59
N CYS A 471 -29.59 -0.07 2.29
CA CYS A 471 -30.42 -0.80 1.34
C CYS A 471 -29.86 -0.77 -0.08
N ASP A 472 -30.10 -1.85 -0.82
CA ASP A 472 -29.84 -1.88 -2.27
C ASP A 472 -30.93 -1.14 -3.05
N ILE A 473 -30.67 -0.89 -4.33
CA ILE A 473 -31.54 -0.16 -5.26
C ILE A 473 -32.86 -0.90 -5.39
N GLY A 474 -33.97 -0.18 -5.27
CA GLY A 474 -35.32 -0.74 -5.37
C GLY A 474 -35.83 -1.43 -4.10
N ILE A 475 -34.95 -1.77 -3.14
CA ILE A 475 -35.34 -2.25 -1.82
C ILE A 475 -35.88 -1.07 -1.01
N LYS A 476 -37.06 -1.23 -0.38
CA LYS A 476 -37.69 -0.18 0.45
C LYS A 476 -37.86 1.18 -0.28
N GLY A 477 -38.02 1.12 -1.61
CA GLY A 477 -38.15 2.33 -2.43
C GLY A 477 -36.86 3.12 -2.61
N ASN A 478 -35.69 2.52 -2.30
CA ASN A 478 -34.40 3.15 -2.51
C ASN A 478 -34.21 3.55 -3.98
N VAL A 479 -34.10 4.85 -4.23
CA VAL A 479 -33.68 5.40 -5.52
C VAL A 479 -32.42 6.23 -5.31
N PRO A 480 -31.26 5.75 -5.81
CA PRO A 480 -29.99 6.45 -5.70
C PRO A 480 -30.02 7.86 -6.27
N ASN A 481 -29.34 8.77 -5.59
CA ASN A 481 -28.99 10.07 -6.15
C ASN A 481 -27.58 9.99 -6.75
N TRP A 482 -27.52 9.66 -8.05
CA TRP A 482 -26.25 9.44 -8.75
C TRP A 482 -25.30 10.65 -8.69
N ALA A 483 -25.82 11.87 -8.75
CA ALA A 483 -24.99 13.07 -8.65
C ALA A 483 -24.33 13.20 -7.27
N VAL A 484 -25.05 12.82 -6.21
CA VAL A 484 -24.50 12.78 -4.84
C VAL A 484 -23.45 11.67 -4.73
N ARG A 485 -23.75 10.45 -5.19
CA ARG A 485 -22.81 9.33 -5.15
C ARG A 485 -21.54 9.56 -5.98
N GLU A 486 -21.65 10.19 -7.15
CA GLU A 486 -20.51 10.59 -7.97
C GLU A 486 -19.64 11.63 -7.24
N LYS A 487 -20.24 12.62 -6.57
CA LYS A 487 -19.50 13.59 -5.76
C LYS A 487 -18.80 12.94 -4.56
N LEU A 488 -19.34 11.84 -4.04
CA LEU A 488 -18.69 11.09 -2.96
C LEU A 488 -17.40 10.40 -3.41
N LEU A 489 -17.24 10.06 -4.68
CA LEU A 489 -16.04 9.37 -5.20
C LEU A 489 -14.75 10.08 -4.76
N ASP A 490 -14.73 11.41 -4.74
CA ASP A 490 -13.60 12.23 -4.28
C ASP A 490 -13.11 11.90 -2.86
N LYS A 491 -13.93 11.24 -2.03
CA LYS A 491 -13.62 10.87 -0.65
C LYS A 491 -13.12 9.42 -0.50
N PHE A 492 -13.12 8.63 -1.57
CA PHE A 492 -12.76 7.21 -1.56
C PHE A 492 -11.57 6.95 -2.50
N LEU A 493 -10.84 5.86 -2.26
CA LEU A 493 -9.67 5.53 -3.08
C LEU A 493 -10.03 5.29 -4.55
N VAL A 494 -11.21 4.75 -4.84
CA VAL A 494 -11.69 4.51 -6.21
C VAL A 494 -11.80 5.82 -7.02
N GLY A 495 -12.14 6.96 -6.39
CA GLY A 495 -12.39 8.25 -7.06
C GLY A 495 -11.18 9.14 -7.28
N GLY A 496 -10.02 8.56 -7.63
CA GLY A 496 -8.84 9.36 -8.01
C GLY A 496 -9.12 10.20 -9.26
N LYS A 497 -8.52 11.40 -9.37
CA LYS A 497 -8.80 12.34 -10.47
C LYS A 497 -7.76 12.22 -11.60
N PRO A 498 -8.19 12.20 -12.88
CA PRO A 498 -9.58 12.14 -13.32
C PRO A 498 -10.21 10.77 -13.01
N VAL A 499 -11.50 10.77 -12.64
CA VAL A 499 -12.23 9.53 -12.38
C VAL A 499 -12.34 8.75 -13.70
N PRO A 500 -11.88 7.49 -13.77
CA PRO A 500 -11.94 6.73 -15.01
C PRO A 500 -13.39 6.52 -15.48
N ASP A 501 -13.64 6.65 -16.78
CA ASP A 501 -14.99 6.49 -17.36
C ASP A 501 -15.64 5.15 -17.02
N ARG A 502 -14.85 4.08 -16.90
CA ARG A 502 -15.31 2.75 -16.49
C ARG A 502 -15.98 2.75 -15.10
N VAL A 503 -15.50 3.59 -14.17
CA VAL A 503 -16.09 3.73 -12.83
C VAL A 503 -17.47 4.38 -12.94
N LEU A 504 -17.58 5.44 -13.75
CA LEU A 504 -18.83 6.15 -14.00
C LEU A 504 -19.83 5.32 -14.82
N GLU A 505 -19.34 4.43 -15.70
CA GLU A 505 -20.18 3.52 -16.48
C GLU A 505 -21.03 2.62 -15.59
N ILE A 506 -20.53 2.22 -14.42
CA ILE A 506 -21.30 1.47 -13.43
C ILE A 506 -22.56 2.26 -13.04
N GLY A 507 -22.42 3.53 -12.61
CA GLY A 507 -23.58 4.36 -12.27
C GLY A 507 -24.56 4.52 -13.44
N ARG A 508 -24.04 4.76 -14.66
CA ARG A 508 -24.87 4.83 -15.88
C ARG A 508 -25.57 3.50 -16.20
N MET A 509 -24.94 2.37 -15.93
CA MET A 509 -25.49 1.04 -16.12
C MET A 509 -26.64 0.78 -15.16
N TYR A 510 -26.45 1.03 -13.86
CA TYR A 510 -27.51 0.86 -12.87
C TYR A 510 -28.70 1.79 -13.14
N LYS A 511 -28.45 3.03 -13.56
CA LYS A 511 -29.52 3.94 -14.01
C LYS A 511 -30.33 3.34 -15.16
N ARG A 512 -29.67 2.82 -16.20
CA ARG A 512 -30.34 2.14 -17.33
C ARG A 512 -31.14 0.91 -16.89
N MET A 513 -30.59 0.11 -15.97
CA MET A 513 -31.28 -1.08 -15.45
C MET A 513 -32.51 -0.71 -14.62
N ALA A 514 -32.44 0.37 -13.82
CA ALA A 514 -33.56 0.90 -13.06
C ALA A 514 -34.66 1.42 -13.99
N ASP A 515 -34.29 2.24 -14.99
CA ASP A 515 -35.21 2.79 -15.99
C ASP A 515 -35.91 1.68 -16.79
N ALA A 516 -35.21 0.57 -17.03
CA ALA A 516 -35.74 -0.61 -17.72
C ALA A 516 -36.49 -1.59 -16.79
N GLY A 517 -36.63 -1.29 -15.50
CA GLY A 517 -37.40 -2.10 -14.54
C GLY A 517 -36.73 -3.39 -14.08
N TYR A 518 -35.44 -3.59 -14.33
CA TYR A 518 -34.70 -4.81 -13.96
C TYR A 518 -34.27 -4.84 -12.48
N LEU A 519 -34.32 -3.71 -11.78
CA LEU A 519 -33.87 -3.57 -10.39
C LEU A 519 -35.01 -3.61 -9.35
N ALA A 520 -36.23 -4.03 -9.72
CA ALA A 520 -37.36 -4.07 -8.79
C ALA A 520 -38.09 -5.42 -8.78
N LYS A 521 -38.11 -6.09 -7.60
CA LYS A 521 -39.33 -6.49 -6.86
C LYS A 521 -39.15 -7.44 -5.66
N GLU A 522 -37.97 -7.98 -5.38
CA GLU A 522 -37.80 -8.89 -4.22
C GLU A 522 -36.81 -8.35 -3.18
N PRO A 523 -37.17 -8.36 -1.88
CA PRO A 523 -36.26 -7.99 -0.81
C PRO A 523 -35.17 -9.06 -0.68
N GLY A 524 -33.89 -8.63 -0.72
CA GLY A 524 -32.74 -9.52 -0.47
C GLY A 524 -31.88 -9.86 -1.69
N LEU A 525 -31.96 -9.10 -2.78
CA LEU A 525 -31.04 -9.25 -3.92
C LEU A 525 -29.62 -8.90 -3.47
N GLY A 526 -28.81 -9.92 -3.16
CA GLY A 526 -27.37 -9.74 -2.99
C GLY A 526 -26.72 -9.38 -4.33
N SER A 527 -25.42 -9.05 -4.32
CA SER A 527 -24.61 -8.79 -5.52
C SER A 527 -24.77 -9.86 -6.61
N ALA A 528 -25.04 -11.12 -6.22
CA ALA A 528 -25.30 -12.24 -7.11
C ALA A 528 -26.57 -12.10 -7.96
N ASP A 529 -27.62 -11.44 -7.47
CA ASP A 529 -28.86 -11.28 -8.21
C ASP A 529 -28.87 -9.99 -9.05
N ILE A 530 -28.11 -8.97 -8.65
CA ILE A 530 -27.76 -7.85 -9.55
C ILE A 530 -26.96 -8.36 -10.74
N ALA A 531 -26.01 -9.28 -10.53
CA ALA A 531 -25.27 -9.90 -11.64
C ALA A 531 -26.21 -10.65 -12.60
N LYS A 532 -27.20 -11.40 -12.10
CA LYS A 532 -28.23 -12.03 -12.93
C LYS A 532 -29.14 -11.02 -13.64
N ALA A 533 -29.55 -9.95 -12.96
CA ALA A 533 -30.34 -8.88 -13.56
C ALA A 533 -29.56 -8.17 -14.67
N HIS A 534 -28.26 -7.95 -14.45
CA HIS A 534 -27.34 -7.41 -15.43
C HIS A 534 -27.15 -8.34 -16.63
N GLU A 535 -26.98 -9.65 -16.42
CA GLU A 535 -26.94 -10.64 -17.51
C GLU A 535 -28.23 -10.64 -18.34
N ARG A 536 -29.40 -10.59 -17.68
CA ARG A 536 -30.70 -10.49 -18.37
C ARG A 536 -30.80 -9.19 -19.18
N PHE A 537 -30.36 -8.07 -18.61
CA PHE A 537 -30.34 -6.78 -19.29
C PHE A 537 -29.38 -6.78 -20.50
N LEU A 538 -28.18 -7.34 -20.37
CA LEU A 538 -27.23 -7.47 -21.48
C LEU A 538 -27.77 -8.36 -22.60
N LYS A 539 -28.39 -9.49 -22.26
CA LYS A 539 -29.05 -10.36 -23.25
C LYS A 539 -30.17 -9.60 -23.98
N HIS A 540 -31.00 -8.86 -23.25
CA HIS A 540 -32.05 -8.03 -23.85
C HIS A 540 -31.50 -6.95 -24.78
N LEU A 541 -30.39 -6.28 -24.41
CA LEU A 541 -29.72 -5.31 -25.29
C LEU A 541 -29.11 -5.97 -26.53
N GLN A 542 -28.55 -7.19 -26.41
CA GLN A 542 -28.02 -7.95 -27.54
C GLN A 542 -29.15 -8.40 -28.49
N GLU A 543 -30.29 -8.83 -27.95
CA GLU A 543 -31.48 -9.20 -28.71
C GLU A 543 -32.09 -7.99 -29.42
N ALA A 544 -32.21 -6.84 -28.74
CA ALA A 544 -32.69 -5.58 -29.30
C ALA A 544 -31.78 -5.03 -30.41
N LYS A 545 -30.45 -5.28 -30.33
CA LYS A 545 -29.49 -4.96 -31.39
C LYS A 545 -29.56 -5.91 -32.59
N ARG A 546 -30.08 -7.13 -32.42
CA ARG A 546 -30.33 -8.09 -33.52
C ARG A 546 -31.64 -7.83 -34.26
N THR A 547 -32.62 -7.20 -33.60
CA THR A 547 -33.93 -6.92 -34.19
C THR A 547 -34.03 -5.83 -35.28
N PRO A 548 -33.07 -4.91 -35.52
CA PRO A 548 -33.21 -3.93 -36.60
C PRO A 548 -33.10 -4.56 -38.00
N ALA A 549 -32.44 -5.72 -38.13
CA ALA A 549 -32.24 -6.38 -39.42
C ALA A 549 -33.47 -7.17 -39.91
N ALA A 550 -34.34 -7.64 -39.01
CA ALA A 550 -35.54 -8.41 -39.39
C ALA A 550 -36.73 -7.51 -39.78
N ALA A 551 -36.77 -6.26 -39.32
CA ALA A 551 -37.85 -5.32 -39.63
C ALA A 551 -37.75 -4.69 -41.03
N GLN A 552 -36.58 -4.75 -41.69
CA GLN A 552 -36.39 -4.28 -43.07
C GLN A 552 -36.63 -5.36 -44.14
N ALA A 553 -36.68 -6.64 -43.78
CA ALA A 553 -36.92 -7.74 -44.73
C ALA A 553 -38.41 -8.08 -44.96
N GLY A 554 -39.34 -7.51 -44.16
CA GLY A 554 -40.76 -7.85 -44.18
C GLY A 554 -41.67 -6.98 -45.05
N ARG A 555 -41.15 -5.93 -45.71
CA ARG A 555 -41.94 -5.05 -46.59
C ARG A 555 -41.54 -5.23 -48.05
N GLY A 556 -41.90 -6.36 -48.64
CA GLY A 556 -41.61 -6.58 -50.06
C GLY A 556 -42.22 -7.85 -50.63
N THR A 557 -43.55 -7.94 -50.71
CA THR A 557 -44.27 -8.60 -51.83
C THR A 557 -45.79 -8.45 -51.66
N ARG A 558 -46.33 -7.35 -52.19
CA ARG A 558 -47.73 -7.32 -52.66
C ARG A 558 -47.73 -8.04 -54.01
N ARG A 559 -48.41 -9.18 -54.13
CA ARG A 559 -48.94 -9.67 -55.42
C ARG A 559 -50.32 -10.31 -55.24
N SER A 560 -51.26 -9.64 -55.88
CA SER A 560 -52.61 -10.03 -56.28
C SER A 560 -52.82 -11.51 -56.58
N VAL A 561 -53.90 -12.10 -56.03
CA VAL A 561 -54.67 -13.14 -56.73
C VAL A 561 -56.17 -12.91 -56.48
N SER A 562 -56.90 -13.16 -57.55
CA SER A 562 -58.27 -12.85 -57.93
C SER A 562 -59.39 -13.53 -57.16
N VAL A 563 -60.51 -12.82 -57.16
CA VAL A 563 -61.91 -13.28 -57.04
C VAL A 563 -62.15 -14.57 -57.85
N ASN A 564 -62.78 -15.58 -57.25
CA ASN A 564 -63.92 -16.27 -57.85
C ASN A 564 -64.74 -17.07 -56.84
N ARG A 565 -66.06 -16.89 -56.96
CA ARG A 565 -67.14 -17.59 -56.26
C ARG A 565 -67.25 -19.04 -56.70
N ALA A 566 -67.61 -19.91 -55.77
CA ALA A 566 -68.75 -20.84 -55.86
C ALA A 566 -69.28 -21.06 -54.44
#